data_AF-A0A1V4TJ15-F1
#
_entry.id   AF-A0A1V4TJ15-F1
#
_cell.length_a   1.000
_cell.length_b   1.000
_cell.length_c   1.000
_cell.angle_alpha   90.00
_cell.angle_beta   90.00
_cell.angle_gamma   90.00
#
_symmetry.space_group_name_H-M   'P 1'
#
loop_
_entity.id
_entity.type
_entity.pdbx_description
1 polymer ?
#
loop_
_entity_poly.entity_id
_entity_poly.type
_entity_poly.pdbx_seq_one_letter_code
_entity_poly.pdbx_strand_id
1 'polypeptide(L)' 'MPVNQMETQLEAITTTIAYLEKQESCNPVVLEKLKIERDRLLRELNVHQI' A
#
# COMPACT_ATOMS: atom_id res chain seq x y z
N MET A 1 -9.18 -19.24 -8.50
CA MET A 1 -9.90 -18.27 -7.66
C MET A 1 -9.94 -16.95 -8.41
N PRO A 2 -11.03 -16.18 -8.39
CA PRO A 2 -11.03 -14.84 -8.95
C PRO A 2 -9.98 -14.02 -8.19
N VAL A 3 -9.05 -13.42 -8.92
CA VAL A 3 -8.05 -12.52 -8.34
C VAL A 3 -8.80 -11.27 -7.89
N ASN A 4 -8.87 -11.04 -6.58
CA ASN A 4 -9.42 -9.79 -6.06
C ASN A 4 -8.43 -8.68 -6.40
N GLN A 5 -8.79 -7.84 -7.39
CA GLN A 5 -7.91 -6.79 -7.91
C GLN A 5 -7.45 -5.82 -6.81
N MET A 6 -8.31 -5.58 -5.81
CA MET A 6 -7.98 -4.71 -4.68
C MET A 6 -6.95 -5.35 -3.73
N GLU A 7 -7.01 -6.67 -3.51
CA GLU A 7 -6.00 -7.39 -2.72
C GLU A 7 -4.63 -7.37 -3.41
N THR A 8 -4.60 -7.60 -4.74
CA THR A 8 -3.37 -7.52 -5.53
C THR A 8 -2.79 -6.10 -5.51
N GLN A 9 -3.62 -5.07 -5.57
CA GLN A 9 -3.19 -3.68 -5.45
C GLN A 9 -2.62 -3.37 -4.07
N LEU A 10 -3.26 -3.85 -3.01
CA LEU A 10 -2.79 -3.68 -1.64
C LEU A 10 -1.42 -4.35 -1.43
N GLU A 11 -1.23 -5.56 -1.95
CA GLU A 11 0.04 -6.29 -1.90
C GLU A 11 1.15 -5.54 -2.65
N ALA A 12 0.85 -5.03 -3.85
CA ALA A 12 1.80 -4.27 -4.66
C ALA A 12 2.24 -2.98 -3.96
N ILE A 13 1.31 -2.21 -3.38
CA ILE A 13 1.63 -0.97 -2.66
C ILE A 13 2.44 -1.28 -1.40
N THR A 14 2.06 -2.30 -0.64
CA THR A 14 2.77 -2.69 0.59
C THR A 14 4.21 -3.10 0.30
N THR A 15 4.41 -3.93 -0.74
CA THR A 15 5.75 -4.36 -1.17
C THR A 15 6.59 -3.19 -1.67
N THR A 16 5.96 -2.26 -2.40
CA THR A 16 6.63 -1.06 -2.91
C THR A 16 7.07 -0.14 -1.78
N ILE A 17 6.22 0.09 -0.77
CA ILE A 17 6.58 0.84 0.44
C ILE A 17 7.79 0.22 1.12
N ALA A 18 7.77 -1.10 1.37
CA ALA A 18 8.88 -1.79 2.04
C ALA A 18 10.19 -1.73 1.23
N TYR A 19 10.11 -1.85 -0.09
CA TYR A 19 11.25 -1.67 -0.98
C TYR A 19 11.83 -0.25 -0.89
N LEU A 20 10.95 0.76 -0.91
CA LEU A 20 11.33 2.17 -0.85
C LEU A 20 11.88 2.56 0.54
N GLU A 21 11.32 2.06 1.64
CA GLU A 21 11.84 2.30 2.99
C GLU A 21 13.23 1.67 3.19
N LYS A 22 13.52 0.57 2.48
CA LYS A 22 14.85 -0.04 2.48
C LYS A 22 15.85 0.75 1.63
N GLN A 23 15.39 1.56 0.69
CA GLN A 23 16.27 2.46 -0.06
C GLN A 23 16.46 3.77 0.71
N GLU A 24 17.69 4.02 1.17
CA GLU A 24 18.05 5.22 1.97
C GLU A 24 17.82 6.56 1.23
N SER A 25 17.52 6.55 -0.07
CA SER A 25 17.28 7.75 -0.89
C SER A 25 15.81 8.01 -1.24
N CYS A 26 14.85 7.35 -0.58
CA CYS A 26 13.45 7.53 -0.93
C CYS A 26 12.93 8.93 -0.59
N ASN A 27 12.18 9.53 -1.53
CA ASN A 27 11.50 10.80 -1.31
C ASN A 27 10.34 10.61 -0.31
N PRO A 28 10.37 11.27 0.86
CA PRO A 28 9.36 11.11 1.90
C PRO A 28 7.94 11.43 1.40
N VAL A 29 7.79 12.36 0.44
CA VAL A 29 6.50 12.74 -0.14
C VAL A 29 5.87 11.58 -0.94
N VAL A 30 6.70 10.79 -1.63
CA VAL A 30 6.23 9.63 -2.39
C VAL A 30 5.79 8.52 -1.43
N LEU A 31 6.56 8.32 -0.37
CA LEU A 31 6.27 7.36 0.70
C LEU A 31 4.94 7.67 1.41
N GLU A 32 4.69 8.95 1.71
CA GLU A 32 3.45 9.40 2.33
C GLU A 32 2.24 9.17 1.43
N LYS A 33 2.34 9.50 0.14
CA LYS A 33 1.26 9.23 -0.84
C LYS A 33 0.93 7.74 -0.96
N LEU A 34 1.95 6.88 -0.96
CA LEU A 34 1.76 5.44 -1.01
C LEU A 34 1.09 4.90 0.26
N LYS A 35 1.45 5.45 1.43
CA LYS A 35 0.79 5.11 2.71
C LYS A 35 -0.68 5.53 2.74
N ILE A 36 -1.01 6.71 2.21
CA ILE A 36 -2.39 7.18 2.06
C ILE A 36 -3.21 6.23 1.18
N GLU A 37 -2.67 5.82 0.03
CA GLU A 37 -3.40 4.91 -0.86
C GLU A 37 -3.54 3.49 -0.28
N ARG A 38 -2.52 2.98 0.42
CA ARG A 38 -2.65 1.75 1.19
C ARG A 38 -3.80 1.83 2.19
N ASP A 39 -3.90 2.93 2.94
CA ASP A 39 -4.95 3.10 3.96
C ASP A 39 -6.34 3.21 3.34
N ARG A 40 -6.44 3.84 2.17
CA ARG A 40 -7.67 3.86 1.39
C ARG A 40 -8.08 2.46 0.95
N LEU A 41 -7.17 1.68 0.36
CA LEU A 41 -7.44 0.29 -0.03
C LEU A 41 -7.84 -0.59 1.15
N LEU A 42 -7.19 -0.42 2.31
CA LEU A 42 -7.53 -1.15 3.54
C LEU A 42 -8.95 -0.84 4.03
N ARG A 43 -9.39 0.42 3.90
CA ARG A 43 -10.78 0.82 4.20
C ARG A 43 -11.77 0.26 3.18
N GLU A 44 -11.45 0.33 1.90
CA GLU A 44 -12.33 -0.17 0.83
C GLU A 44 -12.47 -1.70 0.89
N LEU A 45 -11.41 -2.42 1.26
CA LEU A 45 -11.43 -3.87 1.51
C LEU A 45 -12.10 -4.24 2.85
N ASN A 46 -12.52 -3.26 3.67
CA ASN A 46 -13.12 -3.47 4.99
C ASN A 46 -12.27 -4.31 5.96
N VAL A 47 -10.95 -4.40 5.72
CA VAL A 47 -9.99 -5.15 6.56
C VAL A 47 -9.36 -4.30 7.65
N HIS A 48 -9.53 -2.97 7.60
CA HIS A 48 -9.28 -2.09 8.75
C HIS A 48 -10.62 -1.66 9.36
N GLN A 49 -11.20 -2.55 10.16
CA GLN A 49 -12.21 -2.19 11.16
C GLN A 49 -11.51 -2.11 12.51
N ILE A 50 -11.05 -0.92 12.87
CA ILE A 50 -10.67 -0.56 14.25
C ILE A 50 -11.49 0.67 14.61
#